data_AF-A0A5P2UQW8-F1
#
_entry.id   AF-A0A5P2UQW8-F1
#
_cell.length_a   1.000
_cell.length_b   1.000
_cell.length_c   1.000
_cell.angle_alpha   90.00
_cell.angle_beta   90.00
_cell.angle_gamma   90.00
#
_symmetry.space_group_name_H-M   'P 1'
#
loop_
_entity.id
_entity.type
_entity.pdbx_description
1 polymer ?
#
loop_
_entity_poly.entity_id
_entity_poly.type
_entity_poly.pdbx_seq_one_letter_code
_entity_poly.pdbx_strand_id
1 'polypeptide(L)'
;MRGSCTARAATADGAAPIGSRPAPARLRGRRSRLPLPARKRYVPMSSEAWLPRITAIFRAYDLDRDGQLGREDLIAYAARVAEKLTVADDTRRRTALYDAYAELWTQLAAVSDTDRGGRISEQEFIAATARGAFDADPHFRESTLRAVDCLADALDRDGDGTIDAAEYERIFGATGLDGDTSGLAFETVDADGDGRITRAEFRAAAVQLYPLADASWLTGDQAPAGGPLGIALVAHDTRKADLLAWTERRSAELGRHRLYGTGTTGTLINRRLGLPVTPLRSGPLGGDQQIGALVTSGDIGLLIFFYDPLSAHPHGDDVRALIRLAALANIPIALNSATADALITSAALQIPGQSAADAPTVSVPA
;
A
#
# COMPACT_ATOMS: atom_id res chain seq x y z
N MET A 1 23.71 78.20 -9.09
CA MET A 1 25.08 78.66 -8.75
C MET A 1 25.59 77.80 -7.61
N ARG A 2 26.54 76.89 -7.90
CA ARG A 2 27.90 76.81 -7.31
C ARG A 2 27.86 76.85 -5.77
N GLY A 3 28.04 75.71 -5.09
CA GLY A 3 29.35 75.21 -4.60
C GLY A 3 29.58 75.74 -3.16
N SER A 4 30.26 75.14 -2.21
CA SER A 4 31.13 73.98 -2.08
C SER A 4 31.71 74.03 -0.65
N CYS A 5 32.14 72.89 -0.08
CA CYS A 5 33.26 72.76 0.89
C CYS A 5 33.08 73.38 2.31
N THR A 6 33.61 72.87 3.43
CA THR A 6 34.61 71.83 3.74
C THR A 6 34.66 71.56 5.26
N ALA A 7 34.71 70.28 5.64
CA ALA A 7 35.65 69.61 6.57
C ALA A 7 36.16 70.28 7.89
N ARG A 8 36.03 69.57 9.04
CA ARG A 8 37.14 68.84 9.72
C ARG A 8 36.72 68.10 11.03
N ALA A 9 37.32 66.91 11.17
CA ALA A 9 37.52 66.02 12.32
C ALA A 9 38.18 66.71 13.53
N ALA A 10 38.30 66.19 14.77
CA ALA A 10 37.81 65.06 15.57
C ALA A 10 38.43 65.23 16.99
N THR A 11 38.16 64.26 17.89
CA THR A 11 38.68 63.99 19.26
C THR A 11 37.76 64.52 20.39
N ALA A 12 37.05 63.71 21.17
CA ALA A 12 37.34 62.50 21.98
C ALA A 12 37.92 62.84 23.36
N ASP A 13 37.03 62.87 24.36
CA ASP A 13 37.19 62.49 25.78
C ASP A 13 35.91 62.99 26.49
N GLY A 14 35.29 62.34 27.46
CA GLY A 14 35.57 61.15 28.25
C GLY A 14 34.36 60.96 29.17
N ALA A 15 34.08 59.70 29.51
CA ALA A 15 32.84 59.20 30.09
C ALA A 15 32.57 59.62 31.56
N ALA A 16 31.28 59.58 31.93
CA ALA A 16 30.75 59.60 33.31
C ALA A 16 29.56 58.62 33.43
N PRO A 17 29.20 58.14 34.63
CA PRO A 17 29.20 56.71 34.93
C PRO A 17 27.85 55.97 34.85
N ILE A 18 27.99 54.65 34.88
CA ILE A 18 27.01 53.57 34.77
C ILE A 18 26.06 53.56 35.99
N GLY A 19 24.79 53.90 35.74
CA GLY A 19 23.66 53.58 36.62
C GLY A 19 22.89 52.39 36.08
N SER A 20 22.90 51.29 36.84
CA SER A 20 22.25 50.01 36.53
C SER A 20 20.72 50.16 36.38
N ARG A 21 20.23 50.08 35.14
CA ARG A 21 18.80 49.90 34.83
C ARG A 21 18.43 48.41 34.96
N PRO A 22 17.25 48.08 35.51
CA PRO A 22 16.83 46.71 35.75
C PRO A 22 16.60 45.98 34.42
N ALA A 23 17.04 44.72 34.36
CA ALA A 23 16.85 43.85 33.21
C ALA A 23 15.36 43.64 32.90
N PRO A 24 14.94 43.63 31.62
CA PRO A 24 13.57 43.28 31.28
C PRO A 24 13.30 41.81 31.61
N ALA A 25 12.13 41.55 32.19
CA ALA A 25 11.66 40.24 32.59
C ALA A 25 11.85 39.21 31.46
N ARG A 26 12.57 38.12 31.76
CA ARG A 26 12.65 36.95 30.87
C ARG A 26 11.26 36.31 30.78
N LEU A 27 10.50 36.68 29.75
CA LEU A 27 9.44 35.82 29.24
C LEU A 27 10.11 34.52 28.77
N ARG A 28 10.08 33.48 29.62
CA ARG A 28 10.28 32.10 29.19
C ARG A 28 9.11 31.75 28.28
N GLY A 29 9.17 32.17 27.02
CA GLY A 29 8.36 31.59 25.97
C GLY A 29 8.71 30.11 25.89
N ARG A 30 7.82 29.25 26.38
CA ARG A 30 7.80 27.85 25.98
C ARG A 30 7.66 27.87 24.46
N ARG A 31 8.78 27.68 23.74
CA ARG A 31 8.72 27.19 22.36
C ARG A 31 8.12 25.80 22.45
N SER A 32 6.80 25.71 22.33
CA SER A 32 6.14 24.46 22.01
C SER A 32 6.66 24.07 20.63
N ARG A 33 7.70 23.22 20.61
CA ARG A 33 7.99 22.41 19.43
C ARG A 33 6.76 21.54 19.23
N LEU A 34 5.89 21.94 18.32
CA LEU A 34 4.83 21.07 17.83
C LEU A 34 5.51 19.81 17.27
N PRO A 35 4.99 18.60 17.56
CA PRO A 35 5.51 17.38 16.96
C PRO A 35 5.36 17.50 15.44
N LEU A 36 6.42 17.18 14.71
CA LEU A 36 6.30 16.89 13.27
C LEU A 36 5.21 15.81 13.11
N PRO A 37 4.32 15.89 12.11
CA PRO A 37 3.37 14.82 11.85
C PRO A 37 4.13 13.51 11.69
N ALA A 38 3.62 12.47 12.36
CA ALA A 38 4.22 11.14 12.27
C ALA A 38 4.31 10.75 10.79
N ARG A 39 5.53 10.50 10.30
CA ARG A 39 5.76 9.93 8.97
C ARG A 39 4.83 8.73 8.83
N LYS A 40 3.85 8.78 7.92
CA LYS A 40 3.02 7.63 7.58
C LYS A 40 3.94 6.45 7.32
N ARG A 41 3.78 5.38 8.11
CA ARG A 41 4.56 4.15 7.98
C ARG A 41 4.19 3.52 6.64
N TYR A 42 5.10 3.64 5.67
CA TYR A 42 5.07 2.84 4.46
C TYR A 42 5.08 1.36 4.86
N VAL A 43 4.04 0.62 4.45
CA VAL A 43 3.93 -0.83 4.65
C VAL A 43 4.42 -1.47 3.35
N PRO A 44 5.58 -2.17 3.35
CA PRO A 44 6.06 -2.82 2.14
C PRO A 44 5.12 -3.97 1.78
N MET A 45 4.67 -4.02 0.53
CA MET A 45 3.84 -5.12 0.03
C MET A 45 4.70 -6.38 -0.16
N SER A 46 4.20 -7.55 0.25
CA SER A 46 4.79 -8.84 -0.12
C SER A 46 4.38 -9.24 -1.54
N SER A 47 5.22 -10.02 -2.23
CA SER A 47 4.99 -10.56 -3.58
C SER A 47 3.73 -11.44 -3.72
N GLU A 48 3.09 -11.84 -2.62
CA GLU A 48 1.88 -12.69 -2.61
C GLU A 48 0.55 -11.90 -2.53
N ALA A 49 0.52 -10.70 -1.95
CA ALA A 49 -0.67 -9.82 -1.98
C ALA A 49 -0.83 -9.06 -3.31
N TRP A 50 0.14 -9.25 -4.20
CA TRP A 50 0.25 -8.56 -5.47
C TRP A 50 -0.76 -9.06 -6.49
N LEU A 51 -1.00 -10.38 -6.58
CA LEU A 51 -1.90 -10.96 -7.58
C LEU A 51 -3.37 -10.53 -7.37
N PRO A 52 -3.98 -10.64 -6.16
CA PRO A 52 -5.33 -10.13 -5.94
C PRO A 52 -5.46 -8.63 -6.19
N ARG A 53 -4.41 -7.85 -5.94
CA ARG A 53 -4.38 -6.41 -6.23
C ARG A 53 -4.34 -6.14 -7.73
N ILE A 54 -3.47 -6.83 -8.46
CA ILE A 54 -3.40 -6.73 -9.92
C ILE A 54 -4.69 -7.18 -10.59
N THR A 55 -5.31 -8.25 -10.11
CA THR A 55 -6.63 -8.67 -10.55
C THR A 55 -7.71 -7.62 -10.24
N ALA A 56 -7.67 -7.00 -9.05
CA ALA A 56 -8.61 -5.93 -8.70
C ALA A 56 -8.43 -4.69 -9.60
N ILE A 57 -7.18 -4.38 -9.96
CA ILE A 57 -6.84 -3.30 -10.89
C ILE A 57 -7.36 -3.62 -12.28
N PHE A 58 -7.04 -4.81 -12.79
CA PHE A 58 -7.53 -5.28 -14.08
C PHE A 58 -9.06 -5.13 -14.16
N ARG A 59 -9.77 -5.63 -13.16
CA ARG A 59 -11.24 -5.54 -13.07
C ARG A 59 -11.79 -4.11 -12.93
N ALA A 60 -10.99 -3.17 -12.43
CA ALA A 60 -11.38 -1.77 -12.35
C ALA A 60 -11.31 -1.08 -13.73
N TYR A 61 -10.42 -1.56 -14.61
CA TYR A 61 -10.33 -1.09 -16.00
C TYR A 61 -11.25 -1.86 -16.94
N ASP A 62 -11.57 -3.12 -16.68
CA ASP A 62 -12.54 -3.94 -17.43
C ASP A 62 -13.97 -3.46 -17.13
N LEU A 63 -14.44 -2.47 -17.89
CA LEU A 63 -15.68 -1.76 -17.59
C LEU A 63 -16.91 -2.53 -18.06
N ASP A 64 -16.81 -3.20 -19.22
CA ASP A 64 -17.89 -4.03 -19.76
C ASP A 64 -17.92 -5.46 -19.17
N ARG A 65 -16.87 -5.84 -18.42
CA ARG A 65 -16.72 -7.10 -17.69
C ARG A 65 -16.63 -8.31 -18.61
N ASP A 66 -16.04 -8.14 -19.78
CA ASP A 66 -15.81 -9.22 -20.73
C ASP A 66 -14.58 -10.09 -20.39
N GLY A 67 -13.80 -9.68 -19.38
CA GLY A 67 -12.60 -10.38 -18.92
C GLY A 67 -11.35 -10.04 -19.73
N GLN A 68 -11.41 -9.02 -20.58
CA GLN A 68 -10.31 -8.47 -21.36
C GLN A 68 -10.28 -6.95 -21.22
N LEU A 69 -9.11 -6.33 -21.42
CA LEU A 69 -9.02 -4.87 -21.58
C LEU A 69 -8.93 -4.54 -23.05
N GLY A 70 -9.88 -3.72 -23.51
CA GLY A 70 -9.91 -3.14 -24.83
C GLY A 70 -9.61 -1.65 -24.84
N ARG A 71 -9.44 -1.13 -26.06
CA ARG A 71 -9.42 0.32 -26.29
C ARG A 71 -10.74 0.94 -25.86
N GLU A 72 -11.84 0.22 -26.05
CA GLU A 72 -13.18 0.64 -25.72
C GLU A 72 -13.32 0.94 -24.22
N ASP A 73 -12.74 0.13 -23.34
CA ASP A 73 -12.78 0.33 -21.89
C ASP A 73 -12.10 1.63 -21.45
N LEU A 74 -10.87 1.86 -21.91
CA LEU A 74 -10.11 3.06 -21.55
C LEU A 74 -10.79 4.34 -22.08
N ILE A 75 -11.38 4.27 -23.27
CA ILE A 75 -12.14 5.39 -23.84
C ILE A 75 -13.47 5.59 -23.13
N ALA A 76 -14.16 4.53 -22.74
CA ALA A 76 -15.38 4.60 -21.93
C ALA A 76 -15.09 5.21 -20.55
N TYR A 77 -13.96 4.87 -19.94
CA TYR A 77 -13.48 5.51 -18.71
C TYR A 77 -13.25 7.01 -18.92
N ALA A 78 -12.50 7.40 -19.96
CA ALA A 78 -12.26 8.80 -20.29
C ALA A 78 -13.56 9.57 -20.56
N ALA A 79 -14.55 8.92 -21.20
CA ALA A 79 -15.86 9.51 -21.42
C ALA A 79 -16.62 9.77 -20.11
N ARG A 80 -16.59 8.82 -19.17
CA ARG A 80 -17.21 8.97 -17.84
C ARG A 80 -16.57 10.10 -17.04
N VAL A 81 -15.24 10.20 -17.08
CA VAL A 81 -14.48 11.28 -16.44
C VAL A 81 -14.81 12.62 -17.08
N ALA A 82 -14.79 12.71 -18.42
CA ALA A 82 -15.15 13.90 -19.16
C ALA A 82 -16.57 14.36 -18.82
N GLU A 83 -17.56 13.47 -18.85
CA GLU A 83 -18.96 13.78 -18.52
C GLU A 83 -19.13 14.36 -17.12
N LYS A 84 -18.42 13.81 -16.12
CA LYS A 84 -18.65 14.16 -14.72
C LYS A 84 -17.78 15.30 -14.20
N LEU A 85 -16.58 15.48 -14.76
CA LEU A 85 -15.61 16.45 -14.27
C LEU A 85 -15.50 17.70 -15.16
N THR A 86 -15.62 17.55 -16.48
CA THR A 86 -15.51 18.70 -17.38
C THR A 86 -16.82 19.48 -17.48
N VAL A 87 -16.72 20.79 -17.74
CA VAL A 87 -17.88 21.61 -18.10
C VAL A 87 -18.32 21.25 -19.53
N ALA A 88 -19.63 21.24 -19.79
CA ALA A 88 -20.21 20.75 -21.06
C ALA A 88 -19.58 21.36 -22.33
N ASP A 89 -19.14 22.62 -22.27
CA ASP A 89 -18.56 23.35 -23.41
C ASP A 89 -17.01 23.32 -23.46
N ASP A 90 -16.35 22.65 -22.51
CA ASP A 90 -14.88 22.56 -22.48
C ASP A 90 -14.35 21.47 -23.42
N THR A 91 -14.54 21.70 -24.72
CA THR A 91 -14.09 20.79 -25.78
C THR A 91 -12.58 20.55 -25.70
N ARG A 92 -11.79 21.55 -25.28
CA ARG A 92 -10.33 21.45 -25.21
C ARG A 92 -9.90 20.41 -24.17
N ARG A 93 -10.38 20.50 -22.93
CA ARG A 93 -10.02 19.54 -21.87
C ARG A 93 -10.59 18.15 -22.16
N ARG A 94 -11.79 18.07 -22.74
CA ARG A 94 -12.39 16.80 -23.18
C ARG A 94 -11.54 16.10 -24.24
N THR A 95 -11.17 16.80 -25.32
CA THR A 95 -10.31 16.25 -26.38
C THR A 95 -8.94 15.84 -25.81
N ALA A 96 -8.32 16.69 -24.99
CA ALA A 96 -7.04 16.36 -24.36
C ALA A 96 -7.11 15.08 -23.51
N LEU A 97 -8.21 14.88 -22.77
CA LEU A 97 -8.44 13.67 -22.00
C LEU A 97 -8.59 12.43 -22.91
N TYR A 98 -9.40 12.50 -23.96
CA TYR A 98 -9.54 11.38 -24.91
C TYR A 98 -8.22 11.03 -25.59
N ASP A 99 -7.46 12.03 -26.04
CA ASP A 99 -6.17 11.82 -26.69
C ASP A 99 -5.17 11.18 -25.74
N ALA A 100 -5.12 11.64 -24.48
CA ALA A 100 -4.24 11.08 -23.45
C ALA A 100 -4.56 9.61 -23.15
N TYR A 101 -5.85 9.23 -23.05
CA TYR A 101 -6.23 7.84 -22.79
C TYR A 101 -6.10 6.94 -24.01
N ALA A 102 -6.26 7.48 -25.22
CA ALA A 102 -5.94 6.76 -26.45
C ALA A 102 -4.44 6.45 -26.54
N GLU A 103 -3.59 7.42 -26.18
CA GLU A 103 -2.14 7.24 -26.10
C GLU A 103 -1.75 6.23 -25.02
N LEU A 104 -2.36 6.33 -23.83
CA LEU A 104 -2.16 5.37 -22.74
C LEU A 104 -2.53 3.94 -23.17
N TRP A 105 -3.64 3.75 -23.89
CA TRP A 105 -4.00 2.44 -24.46
C TRP A 105 -2.91 1.91 -25.40
N THR A 106 -2.43 2.75 -26.33
CA THR A 106 -1.37 2.33 -27.27
C THR A 106 -0.13 1.85 -26.54
N GLN A 107 0.29 2.54 -25.49
CA GLN A 107 1.44 2.12 -24.70
C GLN A 107 1.15 0.88 -23.84
N LEU A 108 -0.03 0.81 -23.20
CA LEU A 108 -0.43 -0.34 -22.40
C LEU A 108 -0.48 -1.64 -23.21
N ALA A 109 -1.06 -1.57 -24.42
CA ALA A 109 -1.10 -2.70 -25.35
C ALA A 109 0.31 -3.08 -25.81
N ALA A 110 1.16 -2.11 -26.18
CA ALA A 110 2.53 -2.38 -26.61
C ALA A 110 3.36 -3.15 -25.57
N VAL A 111 3.12 -2.91 -24.29
CA VAL A 111 3.85 -3.55 -23.19
C VAL A 111 3.14 -4.77 -22.60
N SER A 112 1.91 -5.11 -23.01
CA SER A 112 1.12 -6.19 -22.39
C SER A 112 0.52 -7.19 -23.37
N ASP A 113 0.05 -6.76 -24.54
CA ASP A 113 -0.58 -7.60 -25.58
C ASP A 113 0.49 -8.45 -26.28
N THR A 114 0.73 -9.65 -25.75
CA THR A 114 1.80 -10.53 -26.21
C THR A 114 1.39 -11.39 -27.39
N ASP A 115 0.10 -11.75 -27.46
CA ASP A 115 -0.45 -12.53 -28.57
C ASP A 115 -0.86 -11.68 -29.78
N ARG A 116 -0.85 -10.35 -29.62
CA ARG A 116 -1.24 -9.34 -30.63
C ARG A 116 -2.70 -9.46 -31.04
N GLY A 117 -3.56 -9.87 -30.11
CA GLY A 117 -5.00 -9.98 -30.30
C GLY A 117 -5.72 -8.63 -30.36
N GLY A 118 -5.06 -7.53 -29.99
CA GLY A 118 -5.68 -6.20 -29.90
C GLY A 118 -6.56 -6.03 -28.65
N ARG A 119 -6.40 -6.94 -27.69
CA ARG A 119 -7.03 -7.00 -26.37
C ARG A 119 -5.98 -7.50 -25.39
N ILE A 120 -6.09 -7.14 -24.12
CA ILE A 120 -5.18 -7.61 -23.07
C ILE A 120 -5.97 -8.52 -22.14
N SER A 121 -5.63 -9.80 -22.09
CA SER A 121 -6.22 -10.73 -21.13
C SER A 121 -5.72 -10.48 -19.70
N GLU A 122 -6.44 -10.97 -18.69
CA GLU A 122 -5.99 -10.90 -17.29
C GLU A 122 -4.59 -11.52 -17.11
N GLN A 123 -4.32 -12.64 -17.80
CA GLN A 123 -3.03 -13.33 -17.75
C GLN A 123 -1.90 -12.48 -18.35
N GLU A 124 -2.15 -11.82 -19.47
CA GLU A 124 -1.17 -10.93 -20.10
C GLU A 124 -0.89 -9.70 -19.26
N PHE A 125 -1.92 -9.12 -18.67
CA PHE A 125 -1.78 -8.00 -17.74
C PHE A 125 -0.96 -8.39 -16.50
N ILE A 126 -1.25 -9.54 -15.89
CA ILE A 126 -0.47 -10.11 -14.78
C ILE A 126 0.98 -10.36 -15.21
N ALA A 127 1.20 -10.97 -16.38
CA ALA A 127 2.55 -11.28 -16.87
C ALA A 127 3.36 -10.02 -17.18
N ALA A 128 2.74 -9.00 -17.78
CA ALA A 128 3.35 -7.70 -18.04
C ALA A 128 3.74 -6.99 -16.75
N THR A 129 2.87 -7.08 -15.74
CA THR A 129 3.18 -6.59 -14.41
C THR A 129 4.34 -7.37 -13.79
N ALA A 130 4.30 -8.71 -13.80
CA ALA A 130 5.33 -9.55 -13.15
C ALA A 130 6.75 -9.27 -13.66
N ARG A 131 6.87 -8.92 -14.94
CA ARG A 131 8.16 -8.69 -15.61
C ARG A 131 8.68 -7.25 -15.49
N GLY A 132 8.02 -6.36 -14.77
CA GLY A 132 8.51 -4.97 -14.68
C GLY A 132 8.11 -4.07 -15.84
N ALA A 133 7.22 -4.50 -16.75
CA ALA A 133 7.08 -3.86 -18.07
C ALA A 133 6.66 -2.38 -17.98
N PHE A 134 5.83 -2.05 -17.01
CA PHE A 134 5.29 -0.70 -16.80
C PHE A 134 6.33 0.29 -16.25
N ASP A 135 7.30 -0.16 -15.45
CA ASP A 135 8.36 0.71 -14.93
C ASP A 135 9.55 0.80 -15.88
N ALA A 136 9.81 -0.30 -16.58
CA ALA A 136 10.91 -0.43 -17.51
C ALA A 136 10.68 0.39 -18.79
N ASP A 137 9.43 0.63 -19.19
CA ASP A 137 9.10 1.37 -20.41
C ASP A 137 8.87 2.87 -20.16
N PRO A 138 9.74 3.76 -20.67
CA PRO A 138 9.58 5.20 -20.48
C PRO A 138 8.32 5.78 -21.14
N HIS A 139 7.88 5.24 -22.27
CA HIS A 139 6.71 5.75 -23.00
C HIS A 139 5.42 5.42 -22.26
N PHE A 140 5.33 4.22 -21.66
CA PHE A 140 4.22 3.87 -20.78
C PHE A 140 4.14 4.81 -19.57
N ARG A 141 5.27 5.08 -18.92
CA ARG A 141 5.33 6.02 -17.79
C ARG A 141 4.93 7.44 -18.18
N GLU A 142 5.45 7.94 -19.30
CA GLU A 142 5.13 9.29 -19.79
C GLU A 142 3.65 9.42 -20.18
N SER A 143 3.09 8.45 -20.90
CA SER A 143 1.67 8.45 -21.27
C SER A 143 0.75 8.39 -20.04
N THR A 144 1.15 7.68 -18.97
CA THR A 144 0.36 7.64 -17.74
C THR A 144 0.40 8.97 -16.98
N LEU A 145 1.57 9.60 -16.85
CA LEU A 145 1.68 10.93 -16.24
C LEU A 145 0.86 11.97 -17.01
N ARG A 146 0.83 11.86 -18.34
CA ARG A 146 -0.02 12.71 -19.18
C ARG A 146 -1.52 12.50 -18.91
N ALA A 147 -1.96 11.25 -18.78
CA ALA A 147 -3.35 10.95 -18.43
C ALA A 147 -3.74 11.52 -17.05
N VAL A 148 -2.82 11.46 -16.08
CA VAL A 148 -2.98 12.06 -14.75
C VAL A 148 -3.07 13.58 -14.83
N ASP A 149 -2.23 14.23 -15.63
CA ASP A 149 -2.30 15.69 -15.83
C ASP A 149 -3.63 16.12 -16.45
N CYS A 150 -4.11 15.40 -17.47
CA CYS A 150 -5.40 15.69 -18.08
C CYS A 150 -6.57 15.48 -17.11
N LEU A 151 -6.45 14.53 -16.18
CA LEU A 151 -7.41 14.35 -15.09
C LEU A 151 -7.35 15.53 -14.11
N ALA A 152 -6.15 15.98 -13.73
CA ALA A 152 -5.98 17.16 -12.87
C ALA A 152 -6.60 18.41 -13.53
N ASP A 153 -6.34 18.61 -14.82
CA ASP A 153 -6.94 19.71 -15.60
C ASP A 153 -8.47 19.64 -15.63
N ALA A 154 -9.02 18.43 -15.68
CA ALA A 154 -10.48 18.22 -15.66
C ALA A 154 -11.09 18.49 -14.27
N LEU A 155 -10.32 18.31 -13.19
CA LEU A 155 -10.73 18.61 -11.82
C LEU A 155 -10.65 20.11 -11.51
N ASP A 156 -9.56 20.77 -11.93
CA ASP A 156 -9.29 22.21 -11.80
C ASP A 156 -10.24 23.02 -12.71
N ARG A 157 -11.44 23.27 -12.22
CA ARG A 157 -12.55 23.85 -13.00
C ARG A 157 -12.39 25.34 -13.17
N ASP A 158 -11.87 26.04 -12.17
CA ASP A 158 -11.65 27.47 -12.24
C ASP A 158 -10.35 27.86 -12.95
N GLY A 159 -9.46 26.89 -13.17
CA GLY A 159 -8.22 27.06 -13.93
C GLY A 159 -7.14 27.77 -13.12
N ASP A 160 -7.21 27.74 -11.79
CA ASP A 160 -6.22 28.36 -10.92
C ASP A 160 -4.90 27.56 -10.82
N GLY A 161 -4.90 26.35 -11.38
CA GLY A 161 -3.74 25.46 -11.44
C GLY A 161 -3.58 24.56 -10.21
N THR A 162 -4.54 24.61 -9.28
CA THR A 162 -4.63 23.77 -8.10
C THR A 162 -6.00 23.09 -8.03
N ILE A 163 -6.14 22.09 -7.15
CA ILE A 163 -7.40 21.37 -6.93
C ILE A 163 -7.81 21.64 -5.49
N ASP A 164 -8.96 22.28 -5.29
CA ASP A 164 -9.53 22.48 -3.96
C ASP A 164 -10.32 21.25 -3.47
N ALA A 165 -10.79 21.28 -2.22
CA ALA A 165 -11.53 20.16 -1.64
C ALA A 165 -12.85 19.87 -2.38
N ALA A 166 -13.55 20.89 -2.86
CA ALA A 166 -14.81 20.73 -3.57
C ALA A 166 -14.61 20.18 -4.99
N GLU A 167 -13.48 20.49 -5.62
CA GLU A 167 -13.05 19.89 -6.88
C GLU A 167 -12.61 18.44 -6.69
N TYR A 168 -11.80 18.16 -5.66
CA TYR A 168 -11.33 16.82 -5.34
C TYR A 168 -12.47 15.85 -5.03
N GLU A 169 -13.50 16.25 -4.28
CA GLU A 169 -14.67 15.40 -3.98
C GLU A 169 -15.38 14.88 -5.23
N ARG A 170 -15.28 15.56 -6.37
CA ARG A 170 -15.92 15.15 -7.63
C ARG A 170 -15.28 13.91 -8.23
N ILE A 171 -14.03 13.58 -7.86
CA ILE A 171 -13.28 12.45 -8.41
C ILE A 171 -13.95 11.10 -8.10
N PHE A 172 -14.55 10.96 -6.90
CA PHE A 172 -15.09 9.69 -6.42
C PHE A 172 -16.25 9.24 -7.32
N GLY A 173 -17.23 10.12 -7.54
CA GLY A 173 -18.34 9.84 -8.45
C GLY A 173 -17.93 9.66 -9.92
N ALA A 174 -16.78 10.18 -10.36
CA ALA A 174 -16.34 10.14 -11.76
C ALA A 174 -15.49 8.92 -12.13
N THR A 175 -14.65 8.47 -11.21
CA THR A 175 -13.65 7.42 -11.43
C THR A 175 -14.13 6.03 -11.02
N GLY A 176 -15.29 5.93 -10.35
CA GLY A 176 -15.91 4.66 -9.97
C GLY A 176 -15.10 3.87 -8.93
N LEU A 177 -14.14 4.51 -8.27
CA LEU A 177 -13.32 3.98 -7.18
C LEU A 177 -14.08 3.96 -5.83
N ASP A 178 -15.41 3.93 -5.90
CA ASP A 178 -16.34 4.09 -4.78
C ASP A 178 -16.47 2.81 -3.92
N GLY A 179 -16.01 1.67 -4.43
CA GLY A 179 -15.99 0.38 -3.74
C GLY A 179 -14.57 -0.01 -3.32
N ASP A 180 -14.29 0.05 -2.02
CA ASP A 180 -13.04 -0.34 -1.34
C ASP A 180 -11.78 0.51 -1.55
N THR A 181 -11.76 1.47 -2.50
CA THR A 181 -10.62 2.40 -2.76
C THR A 181 -10.90 3.86 -2.38
N SER A 182 -11.69 4.10 -1.33
CA SER A 182 -11.87 5.43 -0.71
C SER A 182 -10.62 5.97 0.03
N GLY A 183 -9.42 5.57 -0.40
CA GLY A 183 -8.24 5.50 0.45
C GLY A 183 -7.44 6.79 0.64
N LEU A 184 -7.59 7.79 -0.22
CA LEU A 184 -6.85 9.05 -0.09
C LEU A 184 -7.80 10.19 0.19
N ALA A 185 -8.01 10.42 1.48
CA ALA A 185 -8.56 11.68 1.95
C ALA A 185 -7.77 12.84 1.34
N PHE A 186 -8.46 13.92 0.99
CA PHE A 186 -7.87 15.17 0.48
C PHE A 186 -6.59 15.55 1.24
N GLU A 187 -6.64 15.49 2.57
CA GLU A 187 -5.53 15.74 3.52
C GLU A 187 -4.30 14.83 3.35
N THR A 188 -4.41 13.73 2.60
CA THR A 188 -3.27 12.87 2.29
C THR A 188 -2.58 13.26 0.99
N VAL A 189 -3.35 13.85 0.08
CA VAL A 189 -2.83 14.33 -1.21
C VAL A 189 -2.24 15.73 -1.03
N ASP A 190 -2.90 16.59 -0.25
CA ASP A 190 -2.40 17.86 0.25
C ASP A 190 -1.25 17.61 1.23
N ALA A 191 -0.01 17.64 0.73
CA ALA A 191 1.16 17.16 1.45
C ALA A 191 1.72 18.22 2.40
N ASP A 192 1.55 19.50 2.07
CA ASP A 192 1.97 20.62 2.90
C ASP A 192 0.85 21.20 3.79
N GLY A 193 -0.40 20.78 3.56
CA GLY A 193 -1.56 21.09 4.39
C GLY A 193 -2.08 22.51 4.14
N ASP A 194 -1.85 23.08 2.96
CA ASP A 194 -2.26 24.44 2.62
C ASP A 194 -3.73 24.55 2.17
N GLY A 195 -4.41 23.40 2.05
CA GLY A 195 -5.80 23.31 1.63
C GLY A 195 -6.01 23.30 0.12
N ARG A 196 -4.94 23.16 -0.66
CA ARG A 196 -4.94 23.01 -2.11
C ARG A 196 -4.05 21.84 -2.52
N ILE A 197 -4.40 21.19 -3.63
CA ILE A 197 -3.58 20.14 -4.22
C ILE A 197 -2.95 20.68 -5.49
N THR A 198 -1.63 20.82 -5.49
CA THR A 198 -0.88 21.18 -6.71
C THR A 198 -0.79 20.01 -7.69
N ARG A 199 -0.46 20.27 -8.96
CA ARG A 199 -0.16 19.20 -9.93
C ARG A 199 0.92 18.23 -9.44
N ALA A 200 1.93 18.74 -8.72
CA ALA A 200 3.02 17.92 -8.22
C ALA A 200 2.53 16.94 -7.14
N GLU A 201 1.69 17.42 -6.23
CA GLU A 201 1.04 16.60 -5.21
C GLU A 201 0.05 15.62 -5.80
N PHE A 202 -0.76 16.07 -6.77
CA PHE A 202 -1.69 15.19 -7.46
C PHE A 202 -0.97 14.08 -8.21
N ARG A 203 0.14 14.37 -8.92
CA ARG A 203 0.97 13.33 -9.56
C ARG A 203 1.56 12.37 -8.53
N ALA A 204 2.09 12.88 -7.43
CA ALA A 204 2.69 12.06 -6.36
C ALA A 204 1.66 11.15 -5.67
N ALA A 205 0.40 11.59 -5.56
CA ALA A 205 -0.70 10.77 -5.08
C ALA A 205 -1.30 9.88 -6.16
N ALA A 206 -1.32 10.31 -7.42
CA ALA A 206 -1.80 9.52 -8.56
C ALA A 206 -0.93 8.29 -8.79
N VAL A 207 0.37 8.35 -8.48
CA VAL A 207 1.24 7.18 -8.37
C VAL A 207 0.67 6.11 -7.40
N GLN A 208 -0.10 6.52 -6.38
CA GLN A 208 -0.76 5.63 -5.41
C GLN A 208 -2.23 5.34 -5.74
N LEU A 209 -2.92 6.23 -6.46
CA LEU A 209 -4.34 6.13 -6.83
C LEU A 209 -4.57 5.44 -8.18
N TYR A 210 -3.72 5.77 -9.14
CA TYR A 210 -3.74 5.23 -10.48
C TYR A 210 -2.94 3.94 -10.44
N PRO A 211 -3.61 2.78 -10.54
CA PRO A 211 -2.92 1.55 -10.23
C PRO A 211 -1.84 1.15 -11.26
N LEU A 212 -1.74 1.92 -12.36
CA LEU A 212 -0.77 1.77 -13.42
C LEU A 212 0.33 2.85 -13.44
N ALA A 213 0.17 3.98 -12.73
CA ALA A 213 1.08 5.15 -12.87
C ALA A 213 2.45 4.99 -12.21
N ASP A 214 2.58 4.01 -11.34
CA ASP A 214 3.83 3.60 -10.75
C ASP A 214 3.74 2.11 -10.53
N ALA A 215 4.17 1.29 -11.47
CA ALA A 215 4.21 -0.13 -11.20
C ALA A 215 5.40 -0.51 -10.32
N SER A 216 6.19 0.44 -9.80
CA SER A 216 7.37 0.10 -8.98
C SER A 216 6.95 -0.49 -7.64
N TRP A 217 5.73 -0.17 -7.17
CA TRP A 217 5.08 -0.89 -6.07
C TRP A 217 4.55 -2.26 -6.48
N LEU A 218 4.34 -2.52 -7.78
CA LEU A 218 3.96 -3.80 -8.37
C LEU A 218 5.15 -4.70 -8.73
N THR A 219 6.31 -4.14 -9.02
CA THR A 219 7.47 -4.86 -9.58
C THR A 219 8.64 -4.92 -8.61
N GLY A 220 8.51 -4.25 -7.44
CA GLY A 220 9.40 -4.48 -6.32
C GLY A 220 10.86 -4.19 -6.64
N ASP A 221 11.15 -3.25 -7.54
CA ASP A 221 12.52 -2.89 -7.91
C ASP A 221 13.19 -1.98 -6.86
N GLN A 222 12.97 -2.34 -5.59
CA GLN A 222 13.88 -2.35 -4.46
C GLN A 222 13.18 -3.22 -3.38
N ALA A 223 13.35 -4.54 -3.40
CA ALA A 223 12.91 -5.39 -2.30
C ALA A 223 13.56 -4.90 -0.99
N PRO A 224 12.81 -4.31 -0.03
CA PRO A 224 13.40 -4.01 1.26
C PRO A 224 13.53 -5.34 1.99
N ALA A 225 14.76 -5.70 2.36
CA ALA A 225 14.97 -6.76 3.34
C ALA A 225 14.16 -6.41 4.61
N GLY A 226 13.13 -7.21 4.92
CA GLY A 226 12.46 -7.21 6.23
C GLY A 226 11.06 -6.57 6.35
N GLY A 227 10.09 -6.90 5.49
CA GLY A 227 8.68 -6.54 5.68
C GLY A 227 7.92 -7.43 6.69
N PRO A 228 6.75 -7.00 7.20
CA PRO A 228 5.91 -7.80 8.10
C PRO A 228 5.34 -9.06 7.42
N LEU A 229 5.88 -10.24 7.75
CA LEU A 229 5.29 -11.54 7.42
C LEU A 229 3.89 -11.70 8.04
N GLY A 230 2.98 -12.43 7.39
CA GLY A 230 1.76 -12.92 8.02
C GLY A 230 1.99 -14.21 8.79
N ILE A 231 1.66 -14.22 10.08
CA ILE A 231 1.89 -15.36 10.98
C ILE A 231 0.55 -15.81 11.56
N ALA A 232 0.21 -17.08 11.36
CA ALA A 232 -0.92 -17.72 12.02
C ALA A 232 -0.51 -18.33 13.35
N LEU A 233 -1.26 -18.01 14.40
CA LEU A 233 -1.10 -18.49 15.77
C LEU A 233 -2.32 -19.36 16.12
N VAL A 234 -2.12 -20.68 16.13
CA VAL A 234 -3.15 -21.68 16.40
C VAL A 234 -2.72 -22.54 17.59
N ALA A 235 -3.66 -22.91 18.45
CA ALA A 235 -3.41 -23.86 19.52
C ALA A 235 -4.69 -24.64 19.83
N HIS A 236 -4.54 -25.94 20.08
CA HIS A 236 -5.56 -26.71 20.76
C HIS A 236 -5.73 -26.20 22.20
N ASP A 237 -6.90 -26.43 22.80
CA ASP A 237 -7.26 -25.89 24.12
C ASP A 237 -6.22 -26.20 25.19
N THR A 238 -5.72 -27.44 25.21
CA THR A 238 -4.70 -27.94 26.13
C THR A 238 -3.33 -27.27 25.95
N ARG A 239 -3.08 -26.63 24.80
CA ARG A 239 -1.79 -26.00 24.44
C ARG A 239 -1.84 -24.47 24.41
N LYS A 240 -3.00 -23.85 24.63
CA LYS A 240 -3.14 -22.38 24.61
C LYS A 240 -2.28 -21.68 25.66
N ALA A 241 -2.10 -22.30 26.83
CA ALA A 241 -1.22 -21.76 27.86
C ALA A 241 0.24 -21.70 27.38
N ASP A 242 0.71 -22.76 26.71
CA ASP A 242 2.05 -22.84 26.13
C ASP A 242 2.25 -21.79 25.03
N LEU A 243 1.28 -21.68 24.11
CA LEU A 243 1.34 -20.70 23.03
C LEU A 243 1.37 -19.27 23.57
N LEU A 244 0.57 -18.99 24.60
CA LEU A 244 0.51 -17.66 25.21
C LEU A 244 1.83 -17.30 25.91
N ALA A 245 2.40 -18.24 26.68
CA ALA A 245 3.70 -18.04 27.32
C ALA A 245 4.82 -17.86 26.29
N TRP A 246 4.78 -18.58 25.17
CA TRP A 246 5.71 -18.40 24.07
C TRP A 246 5.53 -17.03 23.38
N THR A 247 4.29 -16.64 23.10
CA THR A 247 3.93 -15.35 22.48
C THR A 247 4.37 -14.17 23.34
N GLU A 248 4.23 -14.27 24.67
CA GLU A 248 4.71 -13.26 25.62
C GLU A 248 6.22 -13.06 25.51
N ARG A 249 7.00 -14.16 25.51
CA ARG A 249 8.47 -14.08 25.35
C ARG A 249 8.91 -13.52 24.01
N ARG A 250 8.10 -13.72 22.96
CA ARG A 250 8.40 -13.31 21.57
C ARG A 250 7.61 -12.09 21.11
N SER A 251 7.01 -11.35 22.03
CA SER A 251 6.10 -10.24 21.69
C SER A 251 6.79 -9.14 20.89
N ALA A 252 8.08 -8.89 21.14
CA ALA A 252 8.86 -7.90 20.42
C ALA A 252 9.10 -8.29 18.95
N GLU A 253 9.39 -9.57 18.71
CA GLU A 253 9.56 -10.13 17.36
C GLU A 253 8.20 -10.20 16.64
N LEU A 254 7.19 -10.80 17.28
CA LEU A 254 5.85 -10.98 16.71
C LEU A 254 5.14 -9.65 16.41
N GLY A 255 5.39 -8.60 17.20
CA GLY A 255 4.82 -7.26 17.00
C GLY A 255 5.28 -6.57 15.70
N ARG A 256 6.25 -7.15 14.98
CA ARG A 256 6.71 -6.67 13.67
C ARG A 256 5.94 -7.30 12.50
N HIS A 257 5.05 -8.25 12.78
CA HIS A 257 4.37 -9.10 11.82
C HIS A 257 2.85 -8.89 11.87
N ARG A 258 2.14 -9.32 10.81
CA ARG A 258 0.68 -9.40 10.83
C ARG A 258 0.27 -10.70 11.49
N LEU A 259 -0.49 -10.65 12.58
CA LEU A 259 -0.81 -11.84 13.36
C LEU A 259 -2.27 -12.22 13.15
N TYR A 260 -2.52 -13.50 12.91
CA TYR A 260 -3.85 -14.09 12.79
C TYR A 260 -3.97 -15.21 13.81
N GLY A 261 -5.15 -15.43 14.38
CA GLY A 261 -5.36 -16.56 15.28
C GLY A 261 -6.79 -17.04 15.26
N THR A 262 -7.00 -18.33 15.49
CA THR A 262 -8.35 -18.88 15.67
C THR A 262 -9.03 -18.21 16.86
N GLY A 263 -10.35 -18.06 16.81
CA GLY A 263 -11.07 -17.06 17.61
C GLY A 263 -10.74 -17.00 19.09
N THR A 264 -10.73 -18.14 19.77
CA THR A 264 -10.39 -18.19 21.20
C THR A 264 -8.90 -17.94 21.46
N THR A 265 -8.02 -18.37 20.56
CA THR A 265 -6.56 -18.14 20.64
C THR A 265 -6.22 -16.67 20.43
N GLY A 266 -6.67 -16.07 19.32
CA GLY A 266 -6.40 -14.65 19.01
C GLY A 266 -7.00 -13.70 20.05
N THR A 267 -8.24 -13.95 20.49
CA THR A 267 -8.88 -13.16 21.54
C THR A 267 -8.11 -13.22 22.86
N LEU A 268 -7.59 -14.41 23.22
CA LEU A 268 -6.83 -14.59 24.45
C LEU A 268 -5.49 -13.83 24.41
N ILE A 269 -4.78 -13.86 23.29
CA ILE A 269 -3.52 -13.13 23.09
C ILE A 269 -3.77 -11.62 23.17
N ASN A 270 -4.77 -11.10 22.43
CA ASN A 270 -5.14 -9.69 22.45
C ASN A 270 -5.41 -9.20 23.88
N ARG A 271 -6.26 -9.93 24.60
CA ARG A 271 -6.70 -9.55 25.95
C ARG A 271 -5.56 -9.55 26.96
N ARG A 272 -4.63 -10.52 26.87
CA ARG A 272 -3.63 -10.76 27.92
C ARG A 272 -2.29 -10.10 27.64
N LEU A 273 -1.92 -9.93 26.37
CA LEU A 273 -0.61 -9.43 25.95
C LEU A 273 -0.69 -8.10 25.19
N GLY A 274 -1.88 -7.66 24.75
CA GLY A 274 -2.04 -6.42 23.98
C GLY A 274 -1.43 -6.46 22.58
N LEU A 275 -0.97 -7.63 22.12
CA LEU A 275 -0.52 -7.86 20.75
C LEU A 275 -1.72 -7.81 19.79
N PRO A 276 -1.64 -7.10 18.66
CA PRO A 276 -2.75 -6.99 17.72
C PRO A 276 -2.86 -8.25 16.83
N VAL A 277 -3.55 -9.28 17.33
CA VAL A 277 -3.90 -10.49 16.57
C VAL A 277 -5.31 -10.34 16.00
N THR A 278 -5.47 -10.56 14.70
CA THR A 278 -6.79 -10.65 14.06
C THR A 278 -7.46 -11.97 14.45
N PRO A 279 -8.54 -11.94 15.26
CA PRO A 279 -9.24 -13.17 15.64
C PRO A 279 -10.15 -13.64 14.50
N LEU A 280 -10.01 -14.91 14.12
CA LEU A 280 -10.88 -15.61 13.16
C LEU A 280 -11.98 -16.38 13.92
N ARG A 281 -12.69 -17.30 13.25
CA ARG A 281 -13.56 -18.26 13.94
C ARG A 281 -12.71 -19.24 14.76
N SER A 282 -13.32 -19.91 15.73
CA SER A 282 -12.67 -21.05 16.39
C SER A 282 -12.44 -22.17 15.39
N GLY A 283 -11.41 -23.01 15.59
CA GLY A 283 -11.14 -24.18 14.74
C GLY A 283 -12.39 -25.01 14.42
N PRO A 284 -13.15 -25.49 15.43
CA PRO A 284 -14.40 -26.24 15.24
C PRO A 284 -15.51 -25.54 14.45
N LEU A 285 -15.43 -24.22 14.26
CA LEU A 285 -16.43 -23.41 13.54
C LEU A 285 -15.87 -22.90 12.18
N GLY A 286 -14.80 -23.52 11.69
CA GLY A 286 -14.19 -23.22 10.40
C GLY A 286 -13.00 -22.26 10.45
N GLY A 287 -12.47 -21.95 11.65
CA GLY A 287 -11.29 -21.09 11.80
C GLY A 287 -10.06 -21.62 11.07
N ASP A 288 -9.86 -22.94 11.10
CA ASP A 288 -8.72 -23.58 10.43
C ASP A 288 -8.82 -23.46 8.90
N GLN A 289 -10.03 -23.46 8.36
CA GLN A 289 -10.29 -23.25 6.93
C GLN A 289 -10.14 -21.78 6.53
N GLN A 290 -10.47 -20.83 7.40
CA GLN A 290 -10.17 -19.41 7.17
C GLN A 290 -8.66 -19.17 7.12
N ILE A 291 -7.90 -19.83 8.00
CA ILE A 291 -6.43 -19.81 7.95
C ILE A 291 -5.94 -20.50 6.67
N GLY A 292 -6.51 -21.64 6.30
CA GLY A 292 -6.18 -22.33 5.05
C GLY A 292 -6.39 -21.46 3.81
N ALA A 293 -7.48 -20.70 3.74
CA ALA A 293 -7.74 -19.75 2.67
C ALA A 293 -6.66 -18.66 2.61
N LEU A 294 -6.30 -18.07 3.77
CA LEU A 294 -5.24 -17.07 3.89
C LEU A 294 -3.86 -17.64 3.54
N VAL A 295 -3.59 -18.92 3.82
CA VAL A 295 -2.39 -19.62 3.36
C VAL A 295 -2.40 -19.74 1.84
N THR A 296 -3.51 -20.15 1.22
CA THR A 296 -3.59 -20.27 -0.25
C THR A 296 -3.59 -18.93 -0.99
N SER A 297 -4.01 -17.86 -0.32
CA SER A 297 -3.94 -16.49 -0.83
C SER A 297 -2.59 -15.81 -0.54
N GLY A 298 -1.67 -16.48 0.15
CA GLY A 298 -0.34 -15.96 0.51
C GLY A 298 -0.35 -14.82 1.54
N ASP A 299 -1.44 -14.70 2.30
CA ASP A 299 -1.54 -13.75 3.41
C ASP A 299 -0.84 -14.28 4.67
N ILE A 300 -0.64 -15.59 4.79
CA ILE A 300 0.11 -16.27 5.86
C ILE A 300 1.33 -16.96 5.27
N GLY A 301 2.52 -16.51 5.68
CA GLY A 301 3.79 -17.09 5.29
C GLY A 301 4.50 -17.86 6.42
N LEU A 302 3.87 -17.99 7.60
CA LEU A 302 4.36 -18.82 8.70
C LEU A 302 3.17 -19.34 9.52
N LEU A 303 3.09 -20.65 9.67
CA LEU A 303 2.09 -21.30 10.52
C LEU A 303 2.72 -21.74 11.84
N ILE A 304 2.30 -21.15 12.95
CA ILE A 304 2.64 -21.60 14.30
C ILE A 304 1.41 -22.24 14.91
N PHE A 305 1.40 -23.57 14.94
CA PHE A 305 0.30 -24.35 15.49
C PHE A 305 0.79 -25.19 16.66
N PHE A 306 0.50 -24.77 17.89
CA PHE A 306 0.79 -25.59 19.07
C PHE A 306 -0.21 -26.74 19.15
N TYR A 307 0.18 -27.84 18.51
CA TYR A 307 -0.62 -29.05 18.32
C TYR A 307 -0.60 -29.93 19.57
N ASP A 308 -1.75 -30.51 19.91
CA ASP A 308 -1.86 -31.57 20.93
C ASP A 308 -1.97 -32.93 20.25
N PRO A 309 -0.91 -33.75 20.26
CA PRO A 309 -0.89 -35.06 19.62
C PRO A 309 -1.61 -36.16 20.41
N LEU A 310 -1.95 -35.93 21.68
CA LEU A 310 -2.46 -36.97 22.58
C LEU A 310 -3.99 -36.93 22.72
N SER A 311 -4.62 -35.82 22.35
CA SER A 311 -6.07 -35.65 22.43
C SER A 311 -6.76 -35.91 21.09
N ALA A 312 -8.00 -36.38 21.14
CA ALA A 312 -8.89 -36.42 19.98
C ALA A 312 -9.49 -35.04 19.73
N HIS A 313 -9.53 -34.61 18.47
CA HIS A 313 -10.03 -33.29 18.08
C HIS A 313 -11.24 -33.41 17.14
N PRO A 314 -12.41 -32.84 17.47
CA PRO A 314 -13.62 -32.91 16.63
C PRO A 314 -13.45 -32.33 15.22
N HIS A 315 -12.44 -31.48 15.03
CA HIS A 315 -12.08 -30.81 13.77
C HIS A 315 -10.74 -31.33 13.22
N GLY A 316 -10.39 -32.59 13.53
CA GLY A 316 -9.10 -33.17 13.13
C GLY A 316 -8.91 -33.27 11.60
N ASP A 317 -9.99 -33.35 10.82
CA ASP A 317 -9.94 -33.27 9.36
C ASP A 317 -9.52 -31.87 8.89
N ASP A 318 -10.04 -30.82 9.50
CA ASP A 318 -9.68 -29.43 9.19
C ASP A 318 -8.21 -29.14 9.54
N VAL A 319 -7.72 -29.68 10.67
CA VAL A 319 -6.30 -29.60 11.05
C VAL A 319 -5.40 -30.26 9.98
N ARG A 320 -5.77 -31.44 9.50
CA ARG A 320 -5.02 -32.12 8.43
C ARG A 320 -5.07 -31.32 7.12
N ALA A 321 -6.22 -30.76 6.78
CA ALA A 321 -6.37 -29.93 5.60
C ALA A 321 -5.48 -28.68 5.68
N LEU A 322 -5.47 -27.98 6.82
CA LEU A 322 -4.63 -26.81 7.05
C LEU A 322 -3.13 -27.12 6.91
N ILE A 323 -2.65 -28.19 7.56
CA ILE A 323 -1.25 -28.61 7.44
C ILE A 323 -0.90 -28.97 6.00
N ARG A 324 -1.82 -29.65 5.29
CA ARG A 324 -1.64 -29.98 3.87
C ARG A 324 -1.54 -28.72 3.00
N LEU A 325 -2.39 -27.73 3.24
CA LEU A 325 -2.38 -26.46 2.50
C LEU A 325 -1.08 -25.69 2.77
N ALA A 326 -0.62 -25.62 4.02
CA ALA A 326 0.64 -24.99 4.37
C ALA A 326 1.85 -25.70 3.76
N ALA A 327 1.85 -27.03 3.74
CA ALA A 327 2.90 -27.81 3.09
C ALA A 327 2.90 -27.62 1.56
N LEU A 328 1.71 -27.58 0.94
CA LEU A 328 1.57 -27.37 -0.52
C LEU A 328 1.99 -25.95 -0.92
N ALA A 329 1.67 -24.95 -0.10
CA ALA A 329 2.11 -23.57 -0.26
C ALA A 329 3.60 -23.36 0.09
N ASN A 330 4.30 -24.41 0.53
CA ASN A 330 5.70 -24.38 0.94
C ASN A 330 6.03 -23.32 2.01
N ILE A 331 5.10 -23.10 2.95
CA ILE A 331 5.34 -22.18 4.07
C ILE A 331 5.90 -22.95 5.28
N PRO A 332 6.80 -22.34 6.08
CA PRO A 332 7.27 -22.95 7.31
C PRO A 332 6.14 -23.23 8.31
N ILE A 333 6.21 -24.39 8.97
CA ILE A 333 5.25 -24.83 9.98
C ILE A 333 5.99 -25.14 11.29
N ALA A 334 5.57 -24.53 12.39
CA ALA A 334 5.97 -24.91 13.73
C ALA A 334 4.81 -25.58 14.47
N LEU A 335 4.99 -26.87 14.80
CA LEU A 335 3.97 -27.64 15.54
C LEU A 335 4.16 -27.62 17.08
N ASN A 336 5.21 -26.95 17.55
CA ASN A 336 5.58 -26.81 18.95
C ASN A 336 6.48 -25.58 19.16
N SER A 337 6.77 -25.25 20.42
CA SER A 337 7.58 -24.09 20.80
C SER A 337 9.02 -24.15 20.33
N ALA A 338 9.64 -25.33 20.28
CA ALA A 338 11.05 -25.46 19.86
C ALA A 338 11.21 -25.11 18.38
N THR A 339 10.33 -25.62 17.51
CA THR A 339 10.31 -25.24 16.10
C THR A 339 9.91 -23.78 15.93
N ALA A 340 8.95 -23.27 16.72
CA ALA A 340 8.54 -21.87 16.65
C ALA A 340 9.69 -20.91 17.00
N ASP A 341 10.49 -21.23 18.02
CA ASP A 341 11.69 -20.47 18.38
C ASP A 341 12.75 -20.51 17.28
N ALA A 342 12.99 -21.67 16.67
CA ALA A 342 13.95 -21.80 15.57
C ALA A 342 13.51 -21.00 14.34
N LEU A 343 12.23 -21.02 14.01
CA LEU A 343 11.69 -20.28 12.87
C LEU A 343 11.72 -18.77 13.13
N ILE A 344 11.16 -18.27 14.24
CA ILE A 344 11.05 -16.82 14.51
C ILE A 344 12.41 -16.12 14.62
N THR A 345 13.47 -16.87 14.94
CA THR A 345 14.85 -16.36 15.05
C THR A 345 15.68 -16.58 13.77
N SER A 346 15.16 -17.32 12.80
CA SER A 346 15.89 -17.68 11.58
C SER A 346 16.11 -16.48 10.66
N ALA A 347 17.35 -16.32 10.17
CA ALA A 347 17.68 -15.38 9.10
C ALA A 347 16.95 -15.70 7.78
N ALA A 348 16.45 -16.93 7.59
CA ALA A 348 15.67 -17.31 6.42
C ALA A 348 14.25 -16.71 6.42
N LEU A 349 13.71 -16.31 7.58
CA LEU A 349 12.52 -15.44 7.62
C LEU A 349 12.82 -13.99 7.15
N GLN A 350 14.10 -13.66 6.92
CA GLN A 350 14.55 -12.39 6.32
C GLN A 350 14.88 -12.52 4.83
N ILE A 351 14.72 -13.71 4.23
CA ILE A 351 14.92 -13.97 2.80
C ILE A 351 13.51 -14.04 2.16
N PRO A 352 13.19 -13.22 1.15
CA PRO A 352 11.89 -13.26 0.46
C PRO A 352 11.64 -14.63 -0.18
N GLY A 353 10.36 -15.01 -0.25
CA GLY A 353 9.86 -16.32 -0.68
C GLY A 353 10.60 -16.91 -1.88
N GLN A 354 11.00 -18.17 -1.74
CA GLN A 354 11.57 -18.95 -2.83
C GLN A 354 10.53 -19.09 -3.95
N SER A 355 10.99 -18.86 -5.18
CA SER A 355 10.24 -18.96 -6.42
C SER A 355 9.45 -20.27 -6.52
N ALA A 356 8.24 -20.20 -7.09
CA ALA A 356 7.36 -21.34 -7.40
C ALA A 356 7.96 -22.38 -8.37
N ALA A 357 9.24 -22.26 -8.75
CA ALA A 357 9.95 -23.22 -9.57
C ALA A 357 10.18 -24.59 -8.90
N ASP A 358 9.98 -24.70 -7.59
CA ASP A 358 10.24 -25.94 -6.82
C ASP A 358 8.96 -26.68 -6.36
N ALA A 359 7.76 -26.22 -6.75
CA ALA A 359 6.53 -26.94 -6.43
C ALA A 359 6.51 -28.30 -7.16
N PRO A 360 6.26 -29.43 -6.46
CA PRO A 360 6.16 -30.72 -7.12
C PRO A 360 5.01 -30.71 -8.12
N THR A 361 5.32 -30.80 -9.42
CA THR A 361 4.33 -31.02 -10.47
C THR A 361 3.66 -32.36 -10.25
N VAL A 362 2.43 -32.33 -9.74
CA VAL A 362 1.58 -33.52 -9.63
C VAL A 362 1.04 -33.81 -11.03
N SER A 363 1.68 -34.72 -11.77
CA SER A 363 1.09 -35.28 -12.98
C SER A 363 -0.07 -36.19 -12.58
N VAL A 364 -1.30 -35.79 -12.87
CA VAL A 364 -2.46 -36.67 -12.74
C VAL A 364 -2.53 -37.54 -14.00
N PRO A 365 -2.35 -38.87 -13.92
CA PRO A 365 -2.55 -39.74 -15.07
C PRO A 365 -4.04 -39.73 -15.48
N ALA A 366 -4.26 -39.68 -16.79
CA ALA A 366 -5.58 -39.59 -17.44
C ALA A 366 -6.49 -40.78 -17.18
#